data_AF-A0A7L8S003-F1
#
_entry.id   AF-A0A7L8S003-F1
#
_cell.length_a   1.000
_cell.length_b   1.000
_cell.length_c   1.000
_cell.angle_alpha   90.00
_cell.angle_beta   90.00
_cell.angle_gamma   90.00
#
_symmetry.space_group_name_H-M   'P 1'
#
loop_
_entity.id
_entity.type
_entity.pdbx_description
1 polymer ?
#
loop_
_entity_poly.entity_id
_entity_poly.type
_entity_poly.pdbx_seq_one_letter_code
_entity_poly.pdbx_strand_id
1 'polypeptide(L)'
;MSKTKTAEFADTVELPSFDVSKASDQFRAFAEKGVEQSKDAYTKLKTGAEEAQKTIESSYETARSVTNELSLKAIAALRTNAEAGFSHLEALAGAKTLSEIVELQTSYLRSRVEQTVEQAKEFQAVASKAAEDVSKPVKTAFEKALKDLKAA
;
A
#
# COMPACT_ATOMS: atom_id res chain seq x y z
N MET A 1 35.12 38.63 55.80
CA MET A 1 35.37 39.11 54.43
C MET A 1 36.13 38.00 53.71
N SER A 2 35.67 37.30 52.68
CA SER A 2 34.60 37.56 51.71
C SER A 2 34.11 36.22 51.11
N LYS A 3 32.81 36.14 50.83
CA LYS A 3 32.15 35.09 50.04
C LYS A 3 32.28 35.42 48.55
N THR A 4 32.62 34.45 47.71
CA THR A 4 32.39 34.50 46.24
C THR A 4 32.18 33.04 45.79
N LYS A 5 30.96 32.49 45.76
CA LYS A 5 29.89 32.63 44.74
C LYS A 5 30.36 32.28 43.32
N THR A 6 30.37 30.98 43.01
CA THR A 6 30.16 30.46 41.64
C THR A 6 29.36 29.15 41.72
N ALA A 7 28.19 29.25 42.33
CA ALA A 7 27.11 28.28 42.19
C ALA A 7 26.02 29.00 41.39
N GLU A 8 26.16 29.06 40.07
CA GLU A 8 25.18 29.75 39.22
C GLU A 8 25.07 29.17 37.79
N PHE A 9 25.62 27.98 37.54
CA PHE A 9 25.42 27.28 36.26
C PHE A 9 24.60 25.98 36.38
N ALA A 10 24.09 25.68 37.58
CA ALA A 10 23.32 24.47 37.86
C ALA A 10 21.82 24.72 38.12
N ASP A 11 21.40 25.98 38.18
CA ASP A 11 20.01 26.35 38.46
C ASP A 11 19.35 26.87 37.18
N THR A 12 18.12 26.42 36.91
CA THR A 12 17.22 26.86 35.82
C THR A 12 17.48 26.42 34.36
N VAL A 13 17.67 25.11 34.15
CA VAL A 13 16.93 24.48 33.03
C VAL A 13 15.90 23.54 33.64
N GLU A 14 14.81 24.12 34.15
CA GLU A 14 13.57 23.38 34.37
C GLU A 14 13.02 23.02 32.98
N LEU A 15 13.44 21.88 32.45
CA LEU A 15 12.66 21.21 31.42
C LEU A 15 11.27 21.00 32.03
N PRO A 16 10.18 21.53 31.42
CA PRO A 16 8.84 21.31 31.94
C PRO A 16 8.69 19.81 32.17
N SER A 17 8.34 19.41 33.39
CA SER A 17 8.20 18.02 33.77
C SER A 17 7.23 17.34 32.79
N PHE A 18 7.79 16.68 31.78
CA PHE A 18 7.03 15.90 30.84
C PHE A 18 6.56 14.69 31.64
N ASP A 19 5.30 14.75 32.09
CA ASP A 19 4.66 13.67 32.82
C ASP A 19 4.52 12.50 31.83
N VAL A 20 5.57 11.67 31.77
CA VAL A 20 5.69 10.54 30.84
C VAL A 20 4.48 9.62 30.96
N SER A 21 3.90 9.51 32.16
CA SER A 21 2.69 8.71 32.40
C SER A 21 1.49 9.30 31.67
N LYS A 22 1.21 10.61 31.82
CA LYS A 22 0.12 11.28 31.09
C LYS A 22 0.35 11.33 29.59
N ALA A 23 1.59 11.52 29.16
CA ALA A 23 1.94 11.46 27.74
C ALA A 23 1.75 10.04 27.18
N SER A 24 2.06 8.99 27.96
CA SER A 24 1.83 7.61 27.55
C SER A 24 0.35 7.27 27.46
N ASP A 25 -0.48 7.75 28.40
CA ASP A 25 -1.93 7.53 28.39
C ASP A 25 -2.60 8.26 27.22
N GLN A 26 -2.19 9.50 26.93
CA GLN A 26 -2.69 10.23 25.77
C GLN A 26 -2.23 9.60 24.44
N PHE A 27 -0.98 9.14 24.37
CA PHE A 27 -0.46 8.45 23.19
C PHE A 27 -1.19 7.13 22.97
N ARG A 28 -1.44 6.38 24.04
CA ARG A 28 -2.19 5.13 24.01
C ARG A 28 -3.64 5.33 23.57
N ALA A 29 -4.34 6.30 24.15
CA ALA A 29 -5.71 6.62 23.74
C ALA A 29 -5.79 7.10 22.28
N PHE A 30 -4.81 7.88 21.82
CA PHE A 30 -4.69 8.30 20.42
C PHE A 30 -4.43 7.10 19.51
N ALA A 31 -3.54 6.18 19.90
CA ALA A 31 -3.25 4.96 19.16
C ALA A 31 -4.48 4.04 19.10
N GLU A 32 -5.18 3.80 20.22
CA GLU A 32 -6.40 2.98 20.29
C GLU A 32 -7.49 3.55 19.37
N LYS A 33 -7.76 4.85 19.46
CA LYS A 33 -8.72 5.53 18.58
C LYS A 33 -8.28 5.52 17.11
N GLY A 34 -6.99 5.74 16.85
CA GLY A 34 -6.42 5.73 15.51
C GLY A 34 -6.53 4.36 14.85
N VAL A 35 -6.28 3.29 15.60
CA VAL A 35 -6.45 1.90 15.15
C VAL A 35 -7.92 1.58 14.89
N GLU A 36 -8.84 2.00 15.75
CA GLU A 36 -10.28 1.75 15.56
C GLU A 36 -10.82 2.46 14.30
N GLN A 37 -10.50 3.75 14.13
CA GLN A 37 -10.86 4.51 12.94
C GLN A 37 -10.24 3.92 11.66
N SER A 38 -9.00 3.45 11.77
CA SER A 38 -8.29 2.77 10.70
C SER A 38 -8.97 1.46 10.28
N LYS A 39 -9.41 0.65 11.25
CA LYS A 39 -10.15 -0.59 10.99
C LYS A 39 -11.49 -0.35 10.30
N ASP A 40 -12.24 0.68 10.70
CA ASP A 40 -13.49 1.06 10.04
C ASP A 40 -13.25 1.52 8.60
N ALA A 41 -12.26 2.39 8.37
CA ALA A 41 -11.88 2.85 7.03
C ALA A 41 -11.41 1.69 6.14
N TYR A 42 -10.60 0.77 6.67
CA TYR A 42 -10.16 -0.43 5.96
C TYR A 42 -11.35 -1.31 5.57
N THR A 43 -12.28 -1.55 6.49
CA THR A 43 -13.47 -2.37 6.25
C THR A 43 -14.32 -1.79 5.14
N LYS A 44 -14.57 -0.47 5.15
CA LYS A 44 -15.33 0.22 4.08
C LYS A 44 -14.64 0.12 2.73
N LEU A 45 -13.32 0.34 2.69
CA LEU A 45 -12.53 0.20 1.47
C LEU A 45 -12.59 -1.24 0.94
N LYS A 46 -12.47 -2.23 1.83
CA LYS A 46 -12.56 -3.64 1.50
C LYS A 46 -13.91 -3.96 0.88
N THR A 47 -15.01 -3.57 1.51
CA THR A 47 -16.37 -3.82 0.98
C THR A 47 -16.57 -3.16 -0.38
N GLY A 48 -16.21 -1.88 -0.54
CA GLY A 48 -16.35 -1.19 -1.84
C GLY A 48 -15.50 -1.81 -2.95
N ALA A 49 -14.29 -2.29 -2.64
CA ALA A 49 -13.44 -3.01 -3.58
C ALA A 49 -14.05 -4.36 -3.99
N GLU A 50 -14.67 -5.08 -3.05
CA GLU A 50 -15.40 -6.34 -3.28
C GLU A 50 -16.59 -6.13 -4.24
N GLU A 51 -17.37 -5.07 -4.00
CA GLU A 51 -18.52 -4.71 -4.84
C GLU A 51 -18.07 -4.30 -6.26
N ALA A 52 -17.05 -3.44 -6.37
CA ALA A 52 -16.51 -3.02 -7.66
C ALA A 52 -15.95 -4.19 -8.46
N GLN A 53 -15.20 -5.09 -7.80
CA GLN A 53 -14.72 -6.32 -8.41
C GLN A 53 -15.87 -7.16 -8.95
N LYS A 54 -16.91 -7.41 -8.15
CA LYS A 54 -18.09 -8.19 -8.56
C LYS A 54 -18.81 -7.58 -9.77
N THR A 55 -18.94 -6.25 -9.82
CA THR A 55 -19.54 -5.54 -10.96
C THR A 55 -18.71 -5.67 -12.23
N ILE A 56 -17.38 -5.65 -12.13
CA ILE A 56 -16.50 -5.83 -13.30
C ILE A 56 -16.54 -7.28 -13.77
N GLU A 57 -16.53 -8.25 -12.84
CA GLU A 57 -16.67 -9.67 -13.14
C GLU A 57 -18.00 -9.97 -13.84
N SER A 58 -19.12 -9.39 -13.40
CA SER A 58 -20.41 -9.55 -14.09
C SER A 58 -20.48 -8.86 -15.45
N SER A 59 -19.71 -7.78 -15.66
CA SER A 59 -19.62 -7.07 -16.94
C SER A 59 -18.78 -7.82 -17.99
N TYR A 60 -17.97 -8.80 -17.56
CA TYR A 60 -17.15 -9.65 -18.43
C TYR A 60 -17.97 -10.46 -19.44
N GLU A 61 -19.23 -10.79 -19.12
CA GLU A 61 -20.14 -11.45 -20.07
C GLU A 61 -20.61 -10.52 -21.21
N THR A 62 -20.46 -9.19 -21.10
CA THR A 62 -21.08 -8.22 -22.04
C THR A 62 -20.09 -7.34 -22.82
N ALA A 63 -18.85 -7.07 -22.36
CA ALA A 63 -17.85 -6.34 -23.18
C ALA A 63 -16.37 -6.45 -22.71
N ARG A 64 -15.47 -6.54 -23.72
CA ARG A 64 -13.99 -6.29 -23.77
C ARG A 64 -13.13 -6.74 -22.57
N SER A 65 -12.54 -7.94 -22.67
CA SER A 65 -11.77 -8.60 -21.60
C SER A 65 -10.56 -7.82 -21.06
N VAL A 66 -9.87 -7.05 -21.90
CA VAL A 66 -8.60 -6.38 -21.52
C VAL A 66 -8.83 -5.22 -20.54
N THR A 67 -9.88 -4.41 -20.72
CA THR A 67 -10.19 -3.28 -19.83
C THR A 67 -10.64 -3.75 -18.45
N ASN A 68 -11.37 -4.87 -18.40
CA ASN A 68 -11.81 -5.48 -17.15
C ASN A 68 -10.64 -6.08 -16.37
N GLU A 69 -9.71 -6.78 -17.06
CA GLU A 69 -8.50 -7.35 -16.44
C GLU A 69 -7.62 -6.25 -15.81
N LEU A 70 -7.43 -5.12 -16.50
CA LEU A 70 -6.70 -3.96 -15.98
C LEU A 70 -7.39 -3.32 -14.75
N SER A 71 -8.71 -3.16 -14.82
CA SER A 71 -9.50 -2.57 -13.72
C SER A 71 -9.48 -3.46 -12.47
N LEU A 72 -9.64 -4.78 -12.64
CA LEU A 72 -9.54 -5.76 -11.56
C LEU A 72 -8.14 -5.74 -10.92
N LYS A 73 -7.08 -5.65 -11.74
CA LYS A 73 -5.71 -5.56 -11.24
C LYS A 73 -5.48 -4.30 -10.40
N ALA A 74 -6.02 -3.16 -10.86
CA ALA A 74 -5.94 -1.91 -10.13
C ALA A 74 -6.66 -1.99 -8.77
N ILE A 75 -7.85 -2.59 -8.73
CA ILE A 75 -8.59 -2.82 -7.48
C ILE A 75 -7.79 -3.73 -6.53
N ALA A 76 -7.22 -4.83 -7.05
CA ALA A 76 -6.40 -5.73 -6.25
C ALA A 76 -5.18 -5.01 -5.66
N ALA A 77 -4.46 -4.23 -6.48
CA ALA A 77 -3.31 -3.44 -6.02
C ALA A 77 -3.69 -2.42 -4.94
N LEU A 78 -4.82 -1.72 -5.09
CA LEU A 78 -5.34 -0.82 -4.05
C LEU A 78 -5.63 -1.55 -2.74
N ARG A 79 -6.22 -2.75 -2.82
CA ARG A 79 -6.54 -3.60 -1.66
C ARG A 79 -5.29 -4.04 -0.92
N THR A 80 -4.33 -4.61 -1.64
CA THR A 80 -3.03 -5.03 -1.09
C THR A 80 -2.30 -3.85 -0.45
N ASN A 81 -2.33 -2.67 -1.08
CA ASN A 81 -1.69 -1.48 -0.56
C ASN A 81 -2.35 -0.96 0.72
N ALA A 82 -3.68 -0.96 0.76
CA ALA A 82 -4.43 -0.58 1.95
C ALA A 82 -4.15 -1.55 3.10
N GLU A 83 -4.26 -2.86 2.86
CA GLU A 83 -4.01 -3.89 3.87
C GLU A 83 -2.60 -3.81 4.43
N ALA A 84 -1.58 -3.70 3.57
CA ALA A 84 -0.19 -3.56 4.01
C ALA A 84 0.02 -2.29 4.87
N GLY A 85 -0.57 -1.16 4.48
CA GLY A 85 -0.51 0.09 5.25
C GLY A 85 -1.19 -0.04 6.62
N PHE A 86 -2.37 -0.64 6.66
CA PHE A 86 -3.11 -0.83 7.92
C PHE A 86 -2.42 -1.80 8.86
N SER A 87 -1.94 -2.95 8.38
CA SER A 87 -1.19 -3.88 9.21
C SER A 87 0.09 -3.25 9.77
N HIS A 88 0.75 -2.38 9.00
CA HIS A 88 1.92 -1.66 9.50
C HIS A 88 1.55 -0.64 10.59
N LEU A 89 0.48 0.14 10.40
CA LEU A 89 0.00 1.09 11.40
C LEU A 89 -0.46 0.40 12.69
N GLU A 90 -1.17 -0.73 12.59
CA GLU A 90 -1.57 -1.53 13.74
C GLU A 90 -0.35 -2.08 14.49
N ALA A 91 0.66 -2.54 13.77
CA ALA A 91 1.90 -3.01 14.39
C ALA A 91 2.68 -1.86 15.07
N LEU A 92 2.76 -0.69 14.45
CA LEU A 92 3.40 0.49 15.04
C LEU A 92 2.66 0.97 16.30
N ALA A 93 1.33 0.94 16.30
CA ALA A 93 0.52 1.29 17.47
C ALA A 93 0.72 0.31 18.64
N GLY A 94 1.07 -0.95 18.35
CA GLY A 94 1.36 -1.98 19.35
C GLY A 94 2.81 -2.05 19.82
N ALA A 95 3.73 -1.31 19.18
CA ALA A 95 5.15 -1.33 19.52
C ALA A 95 5.42 -0.66 20.88
N LYS A 96 6.26 -1.28 21.70
CA LYS A 96 6.62 -0.85 23.05
C LYS A 96 8.01 -0.22 23.11
N THR A 97 8.84 -0.48 22.11
CA THR A 97 10.24 0.00 22.06
C THR A 97 10.59 0.62 20.73
N LEU A 98 11.59 1.51 20.73
CA LEU A 98 12.14 2.09 19.49
C LEU A 98 12.75 1.03 18.57
N SER A 99 13.32 -0.04 19.13
CA SER A 99 13.89 -1.14 18.35
C SER A 99 12.81 -1.87 17.55
N GLU A 100 11.65 -2.14 18.17
CA GLU A 100 10.49 -2.74 17.49
C GLU A 100 9.99 -1.82 16.36
N ILE A 101 9.94 -0.50 16.57
CA ILE A 101 9.55 0.45 15.52
C ILE A 101 10.51 0.39 14.33
N VAL A 102 11.82 0.41 14.56
CA VAL A 102 12.83 0.34 13.49
C VAL A 102 12.72 -0.99 12.73
N GLU A 103 12.50 -2.09 13.42
CA GLU A 103 12.28 -3.40 12.81
C GLU A 103 11.03 -3.40 11.93
N LEU A 104 9.91 -2.86 12.43
CA LEU A 104 8.66 -2.73 11.69
C LEU A 104 8.82 -1.87 10.44
N GLN A 105 9.48 -0.71 10.55
CA GLN A 105 9.74 0.17 9.40
C GLN A 105 10.58 -0.54 8.33
N THR A 106 11.63 -1.24 8.76
CA THR A 106 12.55 -1.96 7.87
C THR A 106 11.87 -3.14 7.18
N SER A 107 11.07 -3.90 7.94
CA SER A 107 10.27 -5.00 7.41
C SER A 107 9.24 -4.51 6.39
N TYR A 108 8.53 -3.43 6.72
CA TYR A 108 7.59 -2.79 5.81
C TYR A 108 8.27 -2.36 4.50
N LEU A 109 9.37 -1.61 4.57
CA LEU A 109 10.13 -1.17 3.39
C LEU A 109 10.57 -2.33 2.51
N ARG A 110 11.12 -3.41 3.09
CA ARG A 110 11.50 -4.62 2.35
C ARG A 110 10.30 -5.22 1.63
N SER A 111 9.20 -5.43 2.35
CA SER A 111 7.97 -5.98 1.79
C SER A 111 7.42 -5.10 0.65
N ARG A 112 7.49 -3.77 0.79
CA ARG A 112 7.03 -2.85 -0.27
C ARG A 112 7.87 -2.91 -1.53
N VAL A 113 9.18 -3.11 -1.41
CA VAL A 113 10.05 -3.31 -2.58
C VAL A 113 9.68 -4.60 -3.30
N GLU A 114 9.54 -5.71 -2.57
CA GLU A 114 9.14 -7.00 -3.14
C GLU A 114 7.78 -6.92 -3.86
N GLN A 115 6.77 -6.35 -3.20
CA GLN A 115 5.44 -6.14 -3.77
C GLN A 115 5.45 -5.25 -5.01
N THR A 116 6.25 -4.17 -5.01
CA THR A 116 6.33 -3.25 -6.16
C THR A 116 6.92 -3.95 -7.38
N VAL A 117 7.96 -4.77 -7.17
CA VAL A 117 8.58 -5.56 -8.24
C VAL A 117 7.59 -6.57 -8.81
N GLU A 118 6.82 -7.23 -7.96
CA GLU A 118 5.81 -8.20 -8.37
C GLU A 118 4.65 -7.54 -9.14
N GLN A 119 4.09 -6.46 -8.61
CA GLN A 119 3.06 -5.66 -9.29
C GLN A 119 3.54 -5.14 -10.65
N ALA A 120 4.80 -4.68 -10.75
CA ALA A 120 5.36 -4.23 -12.02
C ALA A 120 5.43 -5.34 -13.08
N LYS A 121 5.88 -6.54 -12.71
CA LYS A 121 5.89 -7.72 -13.61
C LYS A 121 4.47 -8.09 -14.05
N GLU A 122 3.54 -8.01 -13.12
CA GLU A 122 2.13 -8.28 -13.35
C GLU A 122 1.47 -7.29 -14.31
N PHE A 123 1.76 -5.99 -14.21
CA PHE A 123 1.31 -4.98 -15.15
C PHE A 123 1.96 -5.15 -16.52
N GLN A 124 3.26 -5.47 -16.57
CA GLN A 124 3.97 -5.78 -17.81
C GLN A 124 3.32 -6.95 -18.55
N ALA A 125 2.94 -8.01 -17.84
CA ALA A 125 2.28 -9.18 -18.44
C ALA A 125 0.94 -8.78 -19.09
N VAL A 126 0.11 -8.00 -18.40
CA VAL A 126 -1.18 -7.53 -18.93
C VAL A 126 -0.98 -6.60 -20.14
N ALA A 127 -0.02 -5.68 -20.07
CA ALA A 127 0.30 -4.80 -21.19
C ALA A 127 0.81 -5.56 -22.41
N SER A 128 1.66 -6.58 -22.21
CA SER A 128 2.19 -7.43 -23.29
C SER A 128 1.07 -8.23 -23.95
N LYS A 129 0.18 -8.84 -23.15
CA LYS A 129 -1.00 -9.54 -23.63
C LYS A 129 -1.93 -8.62 -24.44
N ALA A 130 -2.17 -7.41 -23.94
CA ALA A 130 -2.96 -6.41 -24.66
C ALA A 130 -2.34 -6.05 -26.03
N ALA A 131 -1.02 -5.85 -26.08
CA ALA A 131 -0.31 -5.58 -27.33
C ALA A 131 -0.38 -6.77 -28.30
N GLU A 132 -0.22 -8.00 -27.81
CA GLU A 132 -0.39 -9.22 -28.61
C GLU A 132 -1.80 -9.30 -29.18
N ASP A 133 -2.83 -9.14 -28.34
CA ASP A 133 -4.23 -9.24 -28.74
C ASP A 133 -4.63 -8.18 -29.77
N VAL A 134 -4.09 -6.96 -29.68
CA VAL A 134 -4.28 -5.91 -30.69
C VAL A 134 -3.57 -6.23 -32.00
N SER A 135 -2.39 -6.89 -31.95
CA SER A 135 -1.60 -7.23 -33.13
C SER A 135 -2.07 -8.50 -33.86
N LYS A 136 -2.79 -9.41 -33.18
CA LYS A 136 -3.26 -10.70 -33.71
C LYS A 136 -4.04 -10.57 -35.02
N PRO A 137 -5.06 -9.70 -35.15
CA PRO A 137 -5.84 -9.58 -36.39
C PRO A 137 -4.98 -9.18 -37.60
N VAL A 138 -4.01 -8.30 -37.38
CA VAL A 138 -3.07 -7.84 -38.41
C VAL A 138 -2.14 -8.98 -38.84
N LYS A 139 -1.59 -9.72 -37.88
CA LYS A 139 -0.78 -10.92 -38.16
C LYS A 139 -1.58 -11.97 -38.93
N THR A 140 -2.80 -12.26 -38.51
CA THR A 140 -3.68 -13.23 -39.20
C THR A 140 -4.03 -12.79 -40.62
N ALA A 141 -4.33 -11.50 -40.84
CA ALA A 141 -4.59 -10.98 -42.19
C ALA A 141 -3.36 -11.08 -43.10
N PHE A 142 -2.17 -10.79 -42.55
CA PHE A 142 -0.90 -10.90 -43.27
C PHE A 142 -0.55 -12.36 -43.61
N GLU A 143 -0.69 -13.29 -42.66
CA GLU A 143 -0.48 -14.73 -42.89
C GLU A 143 -1.44 -15.29 -43.94
N LYS A 144 -2.68 -14.81 -43.96
CA LYS A 144 -3.67 -15.17 -44.99
C LYS A 144 -3.24 -14.66 -46.37
N ALA A 145 -2.88 -13.39 -46.49
CA ALA A 145 -2.41 -12.80 -47.75
C ALA A 145 -1.16 -13.51 -48.30
N LEU A 146 -0.22 -13.90 -47.43
CA LEU A 146 0.97 -14.66 -47.84
C LEU A 146 0.64 -16.09 -48.31
N LYS A 147 -0.33 -16.76 -47.69
CA LYS A 147 -0.79 -18.09 -48.13
C LYS A 147 -1.49 -18.00 -49.49
N ASP A 148 -2.35 -17.00 -49.68
CA ASP A 148 -3.05 -16.77 -50.94
C ASP A 148 -2.06 -16.46 -52.07
N LEU A 149 -0.98 -15.71 -51.80
CA LEU A 149 0.08 -15.42 -52.78
C LEU A 149 0.93 -16.65 -53.15
N LYS A 150 1.10 -17.62 -52.24
CA LYS A 150 1.84 -18.87 -52.51
C LYS A 150 0.99 -19.95 -53.19
N ALA A 151 -0.33 -19.80 -53.16
CA ALA A 151 -1.27 -20.73 -53.79
C ALA A 151 -1.63 -20.33 -55.23
N ALA A 152 -1.24 -19.12 -55.67
CA ALA A 152 -1.32 -18.61 -57.04
C ALA A 152 0.00 -18.86 -57.79
#